data_AF-A0A7C9EW75-F1
#
_entry.id   AF-A0A7C9EW75-F1
#
_cell.length_a   1.000
_cell.length_b   1.000
_cell.length_c   1.000
_cell.angle_alpha   90.00
_cell.angle_beta   90.00
_cell.angle_gamma   90.00
#
_symmetry.space_group_name_H-M   'P 1'
#
loop_
_entity.id
_entity.type
_entity.pdbx_description
1 polymer ?
#
loop_
_entity_poly.entity_id
_entity_poly.type
_entity_poly.pdbx_seq_one_letter_code
_entity_poly.pdbx_strand_id
1 'polypeptide(L)'
;MPKLKVTVLSRVNDLTNLVNGTWNESSLTEVFLPCDSEVILGIPLCSSWPLDKLIWHYVANCVFSVCSACHLIVEEDRLEKRCSTSDKKHFCSAIWNLEVPLRVRLLAWRLAKNLLSLGCNLARRIQSFNINCSICGCKEESDTHAILECLMAARDWELSGVPGKYWDDRFKSMSDFVEAVSGPRFVSSLSFFLVLDYPQRTYREIGPSTVSIKVVALVNGY
;
A
#
# COMPACT_ATOMS: atom_id res chain seq x y z
N MET A 1 33.81 -26.11 -5.14
CA MET A 1 33.25 -26.17 -3.77
C MET A 1 34.27 -26.83 -2.87
N PRO A 2 34.45 -26.52 -1.56
CA PRO A 2 33.65 -25.74 -0.59
C PRO A 2 34.48 -24.60 0.10
N LYS A 3 33.94 -23.67 0.91
CA LYS A 3 33.43 -23.80 2.29
C LYS A 3 32.57 -22.58 2.63
N LEU A 4 31.26 -22.78 2.83
CA LEU A 4 30.46 -21.87 3.64
C LEU A 4 30.74 -22.23 5.10
N LYS A 5 31.75 -21.61 5.71
CA LYS A 5 31.73 -21.45 7.16
C LYS A 5 30.60 -20.47 7.42
N VAL A 6 29.51 -20.97 7.97
CA VAL A 6 28.43 -20.11 8.47
C VAL A 6 28.95 -19.44 9.74
N THR A 7 29.78 -18.41 9.57
CA THR A 7 29.95 -17.38 10.59
C THR A 7 28.61 -16.67 10.69
N VAL A 8 28.01 -16.68 11.88
CA VAL A 8 26.72 -16.03 12.14
C VAL A 8 26.95 -14.52 12.15
N LEU A 9 27.12 -13.95 10.96
CA LEU A 9 27.13 -12.51 10.73
C LEU A 9 25.68 -12.12 10.50
N SER A 10 25.13 -11.37 11.44
CA SER A 10 23.72 -10.99 11.44
C SER A 10 23.53 -9.50 11.16
N ARG A 11 24.59 -8.71 11.36
CA ARG A 11 24.58 -7.25 11.21
C ARG A 11 25.73 -6.80 10.33
N VAL A 12 25.52 -5.68 9.65
CA VAL A 12 26.58 -5.01 8.88
C VAL A 12 27.76 -4.64 9.78
N ASN A 13 27.48 -4.29 11.04
CA ASN A 13 28.52 -4.01 12.04
C ASN A 13 29.51 -5.18 12.23
N ASP A 14 29.08 -6.43 12.03
CA ASP A 14 29.94 -7.61 12.14
C ASP A 14 30.96 -7.69 10.99
N LEU A 15 30.74 -6.95 9.89
CA LEU A 15 31.63 -6.84 8.72
C LEU A 15 32.59 -5.65 8.81
N THR A 16 32.60 -4.93 9.93
CA THR A 16 33.37 -3.71 10.11
C THR A 16 34.41 -3.84 11.21
N ASN A 17 35.51 -3.12 11.07
CA ASN A 17 36.54 -3.02 12.07
C ASN A 17 36.31 -1.76 12.92
N LEU A 18 35.87 -1.99 14.16
CA LEU A 18 35.50 -0.96 15.12
C LEU A 18 36.70 -0.11 15.60
N VAL A 19 37.94 -0.57 15.39
CA VAL A 19 39.15 0.13 15.85
C VAL A 19 39.54 1.26 14.89
N ASN A 20 39.43 1.01 13.59
CA ASN A 20 39.88 1.94 12.55
C ASN A 20 38.71 2.54 11.74
N GLY A 21 37.47 2.10 11.98
CA GLY A 21 36.31 2.61 11.28
C GLY A 21 36.19 2.12 9.83
N THR A 22 36.90 1.05 9.45
CA THR A 22 36.91 0.55 8.07
C THR A 22 36.14 -0.76 7.93
N TRP A 23 35.88 -1.17 6.69
CA TRP A 23 35.44 -2.52 6.40
C TRP A 23 36.49 -3.55 6.82
N ASN A 24 36.04 -4.74 7.21
CA ASN A 24 36.90 -5.89 7.42
C ASN A 24 37.00 -6.68 6.10
N GLU A 25 38.04 -6.38 5.31
CA GLU A 25 38.29 -7.01 4.00
C GLU A 25 38.36 -8.54 4.06
N SER A 26 38.95 -9.08 5.14
CA SER A 26 39.06 -10.53 5.31
C SER A 26 37.69 -11.18 5.51
N SER A 27 36.83 -10.56 6.32
CA SER A 27 35.46 -11.03 6.52
C SER A 27 34.60 -10.87 5.26
N LEU A 28 34.78 -9.79 4.50
CA LEU A 28 34.04 -9.59 3.25
C LEU A 28 34.42 -10.64 2.20
N THR A 29 35.72 -10.91 2.03
CA THR A 29 36.23 -11.90 1.07
C THR A 29 35.85 -13.34 1.43
N GLU A 30 35.61 -13.64 2.72
CA GLU A 30 35.14 -14.95 3.17
C GLU A 30 33.64 -15.15 2.91
N VAL A 31 32.85 -14.07 2.94
CA VAL A 31 31.37 -14.11 2.95
C VAL A 31 30.76 -13.81 1.58
N PHE A 32 31.35 -12.87 0.84
CA PHE A 32 30.82 -12.36 -0.42
C PHE A 32 31.69 -12.80 -1.61
N LEU A 33 31.10 -12.74 -2.80
CA LEU A 33 31.86 -12.92 -4.04
C LEU A 33 32.85 -11.76 -4.22
N PRO A 34 33.94 -11.94 -4.97
CA PRO A 34 34.93 -10.87 -5.20
C PRO A 34 34.30 -9.58 -5.76
N CYS A 35 33.38 -9.70 -6.73
CA CYS A 35 32.68 -8.56 -7.30
C CYS A 35 31.82 -7.80 -6.28
N ASP A 36 31.15 -8.51 -5.37
CA ASP A 36 30.31 -7.89 -4.34
C ASP A 36 31.18 -7.27 -3.24
N SER A 37 32.29 -7.92 -2.89
CA SER A 37 33.26 -7.41 -1.92
C SER A 37 33.85 -6.07 -2.38
N GLU A 38 34.23 -5.95 -3.66
CA GLU A 38 34.72 -4.69 -4.25
C GLU A 38 33.67 -3.57 -4.14
N VAL A 39 32.41 -3.86 -4.44
CA VAL A 39 31.31 -2.88 -4.33
C VAL A 39 31.10 -2.47 -2.87
N ILE A 40 31.08 -3.41 -1.93
CA ILE A 40 30.89 -3.13 -0.50
C ILE A 40 32.04 -2.28 0.04
N LEU A 41 33.29 -2.59 -0.32
CA LEU A 41 34.46 -1.81 0.08
C LEU A 41 34.41 -0.36 -0.41
N GLY A 42 33.73 -0.11 -1.52
CA GLY A 42 33.49 1.24 -2.05
C GLY A 42 32.47 2.08 -1.24
N ILE A 43 31.70 1.46 -0.33
CA ILE A 43 30.71 2.17 0.48
C ILE A 43 31.43 2.92 1.61
N PRO A 44 31.35 4.25 1.70
CA PRO A 44 32.01 5.00 2.76
C PRO A 44 31.36 4.71 4.12
N LEU A 45 32.17 4.34 5.10
CA LEU A 45 31.74 4.20 6.49
C LEU A 45 31.84 5.53 7.23
N CYS A 46 30.90 5.76 8.14
CA CYS A 46 30.90 6.94 8.99
C CYS A 46 31.80 6.71 10.21
N SER A 47 32.88 7.47 10.33
CA SER A 47 33.83 7.35 11.46
C SER A 47 33.22 7.71 12.81
N SER A 48 32.10 8.44 12.84
CA SER A 48 31.42 8.83 14.08
C SER A 48 30.46 7.77 14.62
N TRP A 49 30.24 6.65 13.89
CA TRP A 49 29.38 5.53 14.30
C TRP A 49 28.05 5.97 14.94
N PRO A 50 27.23 6.77 14.23
CA PRO A 50 25.95 7.20 14.77
C PRO A 50 25.03 5.99 14.98
N LEU A 51 24.11 6.11 15.93
CA LEU A 51 23.02 5.12 16.07
C LEU A 51 22.25 5.00 14.76
N ASP A 52 21.87 3.76 14.43
CA ASP A 52 21.06 3.46 13.25
C ASP A 52 19.77 4.29 13.25
N LYS A 53 19.46 4.87 12.09
CA LYS A 53 18.24 5.65 11.86
C LYS A 53 17.58 5.19 10.58
N LEU A 54 16.25 5.13 10.60
CA LEU A 54 15.46 4.95 9.39
C LEU A 54 15.57 6.22 8.54
N ILE A 55 16.04 6.06 7.30
CA ILE A 55 16.17 7.15 6.34
C ILE A 55 15.33 6.87 5.10
N TRP A 56 14.67 7.90 4.60
CA TRP A 56 13.96 7.87 3.33
C TRP A 56 14.78 8.57 2.26
N HIS A 57 15.63 7.81 1.55
CA HIS A 57 16.63 8.35 0.61
C HIS A 57 16.03 9.12 -0.59
N TYR A 58 14.72 8.95 -0.82
CA TYR A 58 14.00 9.61 -1.90
C TYR A 58 13.69 11.09 -1.66
N VAL A 59 13.93 11.60 -0.44
CA VAL A 59 13.73 13.02 -0.11
C VAL A 59 14.96 13.55 0.59
N ALA A 60 15.35 14.80 0.28
CA ALA A 60 16.57 15.42 0.79
C ALA A 60 16.62 15.56 2.33
N ASN A 61 15.47 15.66 2.99
CA ASN A 61 15.39 15.70 4.47
C ASN A 61 15.44 14.30 5.11
N CYS A 62 15.48 13.24 4.30
CA CYS A 62 15.47 11.84 4.70
C CYS A 62 14.27 11.40 5.56
N VAL A 63 13.21 12.22 5.64
CA VAL A 63 12.02 11.92 6.44
C VAL A 63 10.99 11.24 5.56
N PHE A 64 10.54 10.06 6.01
CA PHE A 64 9.41 9.38 5.36
C PHE A 64 8.13 10.18 5.62
N SER A 65 7.39 10.44 4.55
CA SER A 65 5.99 10.82 4.62
C SER A 65 5.19 10.01 3.62
N VAL A 66 3.91 9.80 3.91
CA VAL A 66 3.01 9.14 2.97
C VAL A 66 2.90 9.94 1.66
N CYS A 67 2.97 11.27 1.74
CA CYS A 67 2.98 12.14 0.56
C CYS A 67 4.22 11.91 -0.31
N SER A 68 5.43 11.85 0.28
CA SER A 68 6.66 11.57 -0.47
C SER A 68 6.65 10.18 -1.10
N ALA A 69 6.11 9.17 -0.41
CA ALA A 69 5.92 7.84 -0.99
C ALA A 69 4.88 7.85 -2.12
N CYS A 70 3.79 8.60 -1.98
CA CYS A 70 2.76 8.78 -3.02
C CYS A 70 3.38 9.39 -4.29
N HIS A 71 4.20 10.43 -4.13
CA HIS A 71 4.89 11.06 -5.26
C HIS A 71 5.79 10.08 -6.00
N LEU A 72 6.55 9.23 -5.30
CA LEU A 72 7.37 8.22 -5.95
C LEU A 72 6.55 7.19 -6.72
N ILE A 73 5.46 6.69 -6.12
CA ILE A 73 4.58 5.73 -6.82
C ILE A 73 4.00 6.37 -8.08
N VAL A 74 3.62 7.64 -8.02
CA VAL A 74 3.16 8.39 -9.20
C VAL A 74 4.30 8.57 -10.22
N GLU A 75 5.52 8.83 -9.77
CA GLU A 75 6.72 8.96 -10.61
C GLU A 75 7.10 7.65 -11.31
N GLU A 76 7.04 6.52 -10.61
CA GLU A 76 7.30 5.19 -11.13
C GLU A 76 6.25 4.79 -12.19
N ASP A 77 4.97 5.06 -11.91
CA ASP A 77 3.86 4.96 -12.87
C ASP A 77 4.07 5.80 -14.14
N ARG A 78 4.83 6.93 -14.05
CA ARG A 78 5.17 7.77 -15.21
C ARG A 78 6.17 7.05 -16.12
N LEU A 79 7.15 6.37 -15.54
CA LEU A 79 8.18 5.64 -16.28
C LEU A 79 7.57 4.43 -17.01
N GLU A 80 6.50 3.84 -16.48
CA GLU A 80 5.79 2.70 -17.08
C GLU A 80 4.71 3.05 -18.14
N LYS A 81 4.60 4.33 -18.55
CA LYS A 81 3.65 4.83 -19.58
C LYS A 81 2.16 4.54 -19.29
N ARG A 82 1.56 5.17 -18.28
CA ARG A 82 0.09 5.40 -18.24
C ARG A 82 -0.30 6.76 -17.62
N CYS A 83 -0.85 7.64 -18.46
CA CYS A 83 -1.58 8.89 -18.16
C CYS A 83 -0.81 10.14 -17.66
N SER A 84 -1.40 11.30 -18.02
CA SER A 84 -0.94 12.67 -17.78
C SER A 84 -0.63 12.98 -16.32
N THR A 85 0.43 13.76 -16.12
CA THR A 85 1.14 13.88 -14.83
C THR A 85 0.58 14.94 -13.88
N SER A 86 -0.27 15.84 -14.38
CA SER A 86 -0.99 16.83 -13.60
C SER A 86 -1.97 16.16 -12.64
N ASP A 87 -2.84 15.31 -13.19
CA ASP A 87 -4.03 14.81 -12.51
C ASP A 87 -3.66 13.87 -11.34
N LYS A 88 -2.59 13.07 -11.49
CA LYS A 88 -2.11 12.16 -10.44
C LYS A 88 -1.52 12.87 -9.21
N LYS A 89 -0.91 14.04 -9.37
CA LYS A 89 -0.40 14.85 -8.23
C LYS A 89 -1.55 15.48 -7.46
N HIS A 90 -2.57 15.97 -8.16
CA HIS A 90 -3.80 16.48 -7.55
C HIS A 90 -4.55 15.38 -6.79
N PHE A 91 -4.62 14.18 -7.35
CA PHE A 91 -5.27 13.02 -6.74
C PHE A 91 -4.66 12.59 -5.39
N CYS A 92 -3.33 12.44 -5.29
CA CYS A 92 -2.67 12.13 -4.02
C CYS A 92 -3.00 13.19 -2.96
N SER A 93 -2.88 14.47 -3.32
CA SER A 93 -3.14 15.59 -2.43
C SER A 93 -4.61 15.60 -1.95
N ALA A 94 -5.56 15.33 -2.86
CA ALA A 94 -6.98 15.30 -2.55
C ALA A 94 -7.32 14.30 -1.44
N ILE A 95 -6.78 13.08 -1.48
CA ILE A 95 -7.04 12.05 -0.46
C ILE A 95 -6.36 12.37 0.87
N TRP A 96 -5.09 12.78 0.82
CA TRP A 96 -4.29 12.97 2.04
C TRP A 96 -4.69 14.22 2.83
N ASN A 97 -5.28 15.22 2.17
CA ASN A 97 -5.79 16.45 2.80
C ASN A 97 -7.22 16.32 3.35
N LEU A 98 -7.88 15.16 3.21
CA LEU A 98 -9.20 14.94 3.79
C LEU A 98 -9.18 15.01 5.33
N GLU A 99 -10.11 15.75 5.91
CA GLU A 99 -10.35 15.79 7.37
C GLU A 99 -11.11 14.54 7.85
N VAL A 100 -10.53 13.37 7.60
CA VAL A 100 -11.07 12.05 7.99
C VAL A 100 -10.01 11.21 8.71
N PRO A 101 -10.42 10.19 9.49
CA PRO A 101 -9.48 9.22 10.03
C PRO A 101 -8.60 8.58 8.96
N LEU A 102 -7.35 8.27 9.32
CA LEU A 102 -6.36 7.65 8.42
C LEU A 102 -6.90 6.39 7.72
N ARG A 103 -7.72 5.60 8.43
CA ARG A 103 -8.37 4.40 7.87
C ARG A 103 -9.21 4.71 6.63
N VAL A 104 -9.94 5.82 6.62
CA VAL A 104 -10.77 6.25 5.48
C VAL A 104 -9.88 6.67 4.31
N ARG A 105 -8.81 7.44 4.56
CA ARG A 105 -7.83 7.84 3.53
C ARG A 105 -7.18 6.63 2.86
N LEU A 106 -6.77 5.64 3.66
CA LEU A 106 -6.17 4.40 3.16
C LEU A 106 -7.15 3.59 2.30
N LEU A 107 -8.42 3.53 2.68
CA LEU A 107 -9.44 2.83 1.91
C LEU A 107 -9.77 3.55 0.61
N ALA A 108 -9.88 4.89 0.62
CA ALA A 108 -10.05 5.70 -0.58
C ALA A 108 -8.87 5.52 -1.55
N TRP A 109 -7.64 5.50 -1.02
CA TRP A 109 -6.44 5.22 -1.81
C TRP A 109 -6.48 3.83 -2.45
N ARG A 110 -6.81 2.79 -1.66
CA ARG A 110 -6.93 1.42 -2.16
C ARG A 110 -8.03 1.30 -3.22
N LEU A 111 -9.16 1.95 -3.00
CA LEU A 111 -10.28 1.96 -3.94
C LEU A 111 -9.87 2.55 -5.30
N ALA A 112 -9.26 3.73 -5.28
CA ALA A 112 -8.82 4.38 -6.50
C ALA A 112 -7.78 3.58 -7.29
N LYS A 113 -6.92 2.83 -6.58
CA LYS A 113 -5.89 1.97 -7.17
C LYS A 113 -6.39 0.55 -7.49
N ASN A 114 -7.68 0.25 -7.31
CA ASN A 114 -8.24 -1.10 -7.50
C ASN A 114 -7.47 -2.17 -6.67
N LEU A 115 -7.19 -1.82 -5.40
CA LEU A 115 -6.44 -2.63 -4.44
C LEU A 115 -7.32 -3.15 -3.29
N LEU A 116 -8.63 -2.92 -3.34
CA LEU A 116 -9.54 -3.51 -2.36
C LEU A 116 -9.62 -5.02 -2.56
N SER A 117 -9.63 -5.74 -1.44
CA SER A 117 -9.86 -7.19 -1.40
C SER A 117 -11.33 -7.51 -1.67
N LEU A 118 -11.76 -7.31 -2.92
CA LEU A 118 -13.08 -7.67 -3.41
C LEU A 118 -12.98 -8.97 -4.22
N GLY A 119 -14.10 -9.67 -4.40
CA GLY A 119 -14.14 -10.97 -5.08
C GLY A 119 -13.40 -11.01 -6.42
N CYS A 120 -13.60 -10.02 -7.30
CA CYS A 120 -12.90 -9.94 -8.58
C CYS A 120 -11.37 -9.77 -8.42
N ASN A 121 -10.91 -9.05 -7.38
CA ASN A 121 -9.49 -8.85 -7.12
C ASN A 121 -8.83 -10.05 -6.43
N LEU A 122 -9.57 -10.74 -5.56
CA LEU A 122 -9.12 -11.93 -4.86
C LEU A 122 -8.97 -13.11 -5.81
N ALA A 123 -9.88 -13.28 -6.77
CA ALA A 123 -9.78 -14.32 -7.81
C ALA A 123 -8.53 -14.22 -8.69
N ARG A 124 -7.88 -13.04 -8.74
CA ARG A 124 -6.59 -12.87 -9.44
C ARG A 124 -5.42 -13.55 -8.71
N ARG A 125 -5.56 -13.78 -7.40
CA ARG A 125 -4.49 -14.31 -6.53
C ARG A 125 -4.82 -15.67 -5.92
N ILE A 126 -6.11 -15.98 -5.78
CA ILE A 126 -6.61 -17.20 -5.15
C ILE A 126 -7.40 -17.98 -6.20
N GLN A 127 -6.94 -19.19 -6.49
CA GLN A 127 -7.60 -20.07 -7.46
C GLN A 127 -8.96 -20.53 -6.92
N SER A 128 -9.97 -20.56 -7.80
CA SER A 128 -11.35 -20.96 -7.46
C SER A 128 -12.03 -20.10 -6.40
N PHE A 129 -11.66 -18.83 -6.28
CA PHE A 129 -12.34 -17.89 -5.39
C PHE A 129 -13.74 -17.55 -5.92
N ASN A 130 -14.72 -17.45 -5.01
CA ASN A 130 -16.07 -17.02 -5.37
C ASN A 130 -16.07 -15.51 -5.65
N ILE A 131 -16.31 -15.12 -6.90
CA ILE A 131 -16.29 -13.72 -7.33
C ILE A 131 -17.60 -13.00 -7.03
N ASN A 132 -18.67 -13.68 -6.62
CA ASN A 132 -19.95 -13.03 -6.37
C ASN A 132 -19.91 -12.18 -5.11
N CYS A 133 -20.63 -11.06 -5.12
CA CYS A 133 -20.71 -10.15 -4.00
C CYS A 133 -21.16 -10.85 -2.72
N SER A 134 -20.34 -10.76 -1.67
CA SER A 134 -20.58 -11.36 -0.36
C SER A 134 -21.78 -10.77 0.39
N ILE A 135 -22.34 -9.66 -0.12
CA ILE A 135 -23.50 -8.99 0.45
C ILE A 135 -24.78 -9.36 -0.29
N CYS A 136 -24.85 -9.11 -1.61
CA CYS A 136 -26.08 -9.31 -2.37
C CYS A 136 -26.16 -10.68 -3.06
N GLY A 137 -25.02 -11.30 -3.37
CA GLY A 137 -24.93 -12.55 -4.14
C GLY A 137 -25.40 -12.45 -5.61
N CYS A 138 -25.85 -11.28 -6.07
CA CYS A 138 -26.52 -11.13 -7.36
C CYS A 138 -25.57 -10.88 -8.55
N LYS A 139 -24.37 -10.36 -8.31
CA LYS A 139 -23.38 -10.00 -9.33
C LYS A 139 -21.97 -10.27 -8.85
N GLU A 140 -21.03 -10.31 -9.78
CA GLU A 140 -19.59 -10.31 -9.49
C GLU A 140 -19.20 -9.04 -8.71
N GLU A 141 -18.34 -9.20 -7.72
CA GLU A 141 -17.89 -8.15 -6.81
C GLU A 141 -16.70 -7.38 -7.40
N SER A 142 -17.01 -6.52 -8.35
CA SER A 142 -16.11 -5.46 -8.82
C SER A 142 -16.13 -4.26 -7.87
N ASP A 143 -15.15 -3.36 -8.00
CA ASP A 143 -15.14 -2.07 -7.29
C ASP A 143 -16.43 -1.28 -7.56
N THR A 144 -16.90 -1.24 -8.82
CA THR A 144 -18.12 -0.54 -9.18
C THR A 144 -19.35 -1.15 -8.53
N HIS A 145 -19.45 -2.49 -8.54
CA HIS A 145 -20.56 -3.16 -7.90
C HIS A 145 -20.52 -2.96 -6.38
N ALA A 146 -19.37 -3.19 -5.76
CA ALA A 146 -19.22 -3.11 -4.32
C ALA A 146 -19.55 -1.71 -3.78
N ILE A 147 -19.08 -0.66 -4.45
CA ILE A 147 -19.21 0.71 -3.97
C ILE A 147 -20.50 1.40 -4.41
N LEU A 148 -21.06 1.06 -5.59
CA LEU A 148 -22.06 1.91 -6.25
C LEU A 148 -23.34 1.18 -6.64
N GLU A 149 -23.24 -0.06 -7.14
CA GLU A 149 -24.42 -0.77 -7.67
C GLU A 149 -25.05 -1.75 -6.68
N CYS A 150 -24.31 -2.19 -5.66
CA CYS A 150 -24.83 -3.12 -4.68
C CYS A 150 -26.02 -2.47 -3.95
N LEU A 151 -27.12 -3.21 -3.78
CA LEU A 151 -28.33 -2.70 -3.14
C LEU A 151 -28.07 -2.14 -1.74
N MET A 152 -27.12 -2.72 -1.01
CA MET A 152 -26.71 -2.22 0.30
C MET A 152 -25.89 -0.94 0.18
N ALA A 153 -24.95 -0.89 -0.77
CA ALA A 153 -24.19 0.31 -1.04
C ALA A 153 -25.09 1.50 -1.42
N ALA A 154 -26.06 1.26 -2.31
CA ALA A 154 -27.03 2.26 -2.71
C ALA A 154 -27.81 2.83 -1.50
N ARG A 155 -28.21 1.98 -0.54
CA ARG A 155 -28.87 2.42 0.70
C ARG A 155 -27.96 3.26 1.58
N ASP A 156 -26.71 2.87 1.74
CA ASP A 156 -25.75 3.61 2.57
C ASP A 156 -25.49 5.02 2.02
N TRP A 157 -25.46 5.16 0.70
CA TRP A 157 -25.36 6.47 0.06
C TRP A 157 -26.61 7.34 0.24
N GLU A 158 -27.81 6.76 0.15
CA GLU A 158 -29.07 7.47 0.45
C GLU A 158 -29.07 8.00 1.89
N LEU A 159 -28.68 7.15 2.85
CA LEU A 159 -28.56 7.52 4.27
C LEU A 159 -27.52 8.61 4.51
N SER A 160 -26.49 8.66 3.67
CA SER A 160 -25.44 9.66 3.74
C SER A 160 -25.82 11.01 3.09
N GLY A 161 -27.07 11.16 2.61
CA GLY A 161 -27.58 12.40 2.03
C GLY A 161 -27.14 12.66 0.59
N VAL A 162 -26.64 11.64 -0.11
CA VAL A 162 -26.22 11.73 -1.52
C VAL A 162 -27.35 11.21 -2.41
N PRO A 163 -27.85 11.98 -3.40
CA PRO A 163 -28.94 11.53 -4.27
C PRO A 163 -28.54 10.44 -5.27
N GLY A 164 -29.50 9.54 -5.57
CA GLY A 164 -29.38 8.20 -6.16
C GLY A 164 -28.85 8.01 -7.60
N LYS A 165 -27.88 8.81 -8.04
CA LYS A 165 -27.02 8.50 -9.20
C LYS A 165 -25.56 8.67 -8.81
N TYR A 166 -25.03 7.64 -8.12
CA TYR A 166 -23.67 7.62 -7.57
C TYR A 166 -22.59 7.46 -8.64
N TRP A 167 -22.97 6.86 -9.77
CA TRP A 167 -22.16 6.74 -10.97
C TRP A 167 -22.91 7.41 -12.13
N ASP A 168 -22.20 8.24 -12.87
CA ASP A 168 -22.67 8.91 -14.08
C ASP A 168 -21.54 8.82 -15.11
N ASP A 169 -21.83 9.03 -16.39
CA ASP A 169 -20.88 8.95 -17.50
C ASP A 169 -19.72 9.95 -17.37
N ARG A 170 -19.78 10.84 -16.37
CA ARG A 170 -18.69 11.74 -15.98
C ARG A 170 -17.50 11.02 -15.35
N PHE A 171 -17.68 9.86 -14.71
CA PHE A 171 -16.59 9.12 -14.09
C PHE A 171 -16.04 8.07 -15.05
N LYS A 172 -14.78 8.23 -15.47
CA LYS A 172 -14.11 7.27 -16.36
C LYS A 172 -13.37 6.19 -15.58
N SER A 173 -13.11 6.44 -14.30
CA SER A 173 -12.43 5.50 -13.42
C SER A 173 -12.85 5.68 -11.96
N MET A 174 -12.54 4.66 -11.15
CA MET A 174 -12.72 4.74 -9.70
C MET A 174 -11.81 5.79 -9.05
N SER A 175 -10.67 6.12 -9.68
CA SER A 175 -9.84 7.25 -9.24
C SER A 175 -10.57 8.59 -9.41
N ASP A 176 -11.23 8.80 -10.55
CA ASP A 176 -12.01 10.02 -10.82
C ASP A 176 -13.17 10.16 -9.84
N PHE A 177 -13.84 9.04 -9.53
CA PHE A 177 -14.89 8.99 -8.52
C PHE A 177 -14.33 9.41 -7.16
N VAL A 178 -13.25 8.77 -6.69
CA VAL A 178 -12.62 9.07 -5.40
C VAL A 178 -12.16 10.52 -5.33
N GLU A 179 -11.64 11.10 -6.41
CA GLU A 179 -11.26 12.52 -6.45
C GLU A 179 -12.48 13.43 -6.27
N ALA A 180 -13.58 13.16 -6.98
CA ALA A 180 -14.80 13.94 -6.87
C ALA A 180 -15.44 13.86 -5.48
N VAL A 181 -15.45 12.68 -4.87
CA VAL A 181 -15.99 12.50 -3.52
C VAL A 181 -15.02 12.93 -2.41
N SER A 182 -13.74 13.14 -2.73
CA SER A 182 -12.78 13.76 -1.81
C SER A 182 -12.94 15.28 -1.70
N GLY A 183 -13.86 15.89 -2.45
CA GLY A 183 -14.22 17.29 -2.28
C GLY A 183 -14.94 17.57 -0.95
N PRO A 184 -14.99 18.84 -0.49
CA PRO A 184 -15.53 19.24 0.82
C PRO A 184 -17.02 18.89 1.05
N ARG A 185 -17.74 18.45 0.00
CA ARG A 185 -19.16 18.08 0.05
C ARG A 185 -19.43 16.62 0.40
N PHE A 186 -18.45 15.72 0.28
CA PHE A 186 -18.70 14.25 0.24
C PHE A 186 -17.93 13.42 1.29
N VAL A 187 -17.15 14.11 2.13
CA VAL A 187 -16.23 13.51 3.10
C VAL A 187 -16.96 12.62 4.13
N SER A 188 -18.14 13.05 4.58
CA SER A 188 -18.97 12.30 5.54
C SER A 188 -19.50 10.99 4.95
N SER A 189 -19.92 10.99 3.68
CA SER A 189 -20.50 9.83 2.99
C SER A 189 -19.44 8.75 2.70
N LEU A 190 -18.23 9.16 2.32
CA LEU A 190 -17.08 8.25 2.17
C LEU A 190 -16.71 7.56 3.48
N SER A 191 -16.78 8.30 4.60
CA SER A 191 -16.46 7.75 5.91
C SER A 191 -17.46 6.69 6.35
N PHE A 192 -18.75 6.90 6.08
CA PHE A 192 -19.81 5.97 6.42
C PHE A 192 -19.65 4.66 5.62
N PHE A 193 -19.48 4.78 4.30
CA PHE A 193 -19.38 3.65 3.39
C PHE A 193 -18.13 2.80 3.64
N LEU A 194 -16.93 3.43 3.68
CA LEU A 194 -15.67 2.69 3.80
C LEU A 194 -15.45 2.08 5.19
N VAL A 195 -16.04 2.66 6.24
CA VAL A 195 -15.84 2.17 7.62
C VAL A 195 -16.86 1.11 8.01
N LEU A 196 -18.09 1.17 7.51
CA LEU A 196 -19.14 0.22 7.89
C LEU A 196 -19.23 -0.98 6.95
N ASP A 197 -19.11 -0.77 5.63
CA ASP A 197 -19.41 -1.82 4.65
C ASP A 197 -18.18 -2.66 4.28
N TYR A 198 -17.01 -2.03 4.10
CA TYR A 198 -15.79 -2.76 3.74
C TYR A 198 -15.36 -3.83 4.77
N PRO A 199 -15.39 -3.57 6.10
CA PRO A 199 -15.04 -4.61 7.06
C PRO A 199 -16.01 -5.79 7.01
N GLN A 200 -17.32 -5.54 6.84
CA GLN A 200 -18.32 -6.60 6.74
C GLN A 200 -18.07 -7.54 5.56
N ARG A 201 -17.61 -7.01 4.42
CA ARG A 201 -17.20 -7.79 3.25
C ARG A 201 -15.99 -8.66 3.56
N THR A 202 -14.95 -8.08 4.17
CA THR A 202 -13.74 -8.83 4.55
C THR A 202 -13.98 -9.90 5.63
N TYR A 203 -14.89 -9.66 6.60
CA TYR A 203 -15.16 -10.61 7.68
C TYR A 203 -16.11 -11.74 7.27
N ARG A 204 -17.03 -11.54 6.32
CA ARG A 204 -17.92 -12.61 5.84
C ARG A 204 -17.22 -13.62 4.93
N GLU A 205 -16.19 -13.18 4.22
CA GLU A 205 -15.40 -14.05 3.32
C GLU A 205 -14.42 -14.95 4.07
N ILE A 206 -14.04 -14.56 5.29
CA ILE A 206 -13.19 -15.34 6.19
C ILE A 206 -14.11 -16.03 7.21
N GLY A 207 -14.74 -17.13 6.81
CA GLY A 207 -15.59 -17.92 7.71
C GLY A 207 -14.88 -18.36 9.00
N PRO A 208 -15.61 -18.66 10.09
CA PRO A 208 -15.04 -18.92 11.42
C PRO A 208 -14.18 -20.19 11.54
N SER A 209 -14.15 -21.05 10.52
CA SER A 209 -13.56 -22.41 10.60
C SER A 209 -12.29 -22.61 9.77
N THR A 210 -11.78 -21.59 9.07
CA THR A 210 -10.59 -21.76 8.24
C THR A 210 -9.60 -20.61 8.44
N VAL A 211 -8.47 -20.98 9.02
CA VAL A 211 -7.17 -20.29 9.02
C VAL A 211 -6.93 -19.36 10.20
N SER A 212 -6.13 -19.90 11.13
CA SER A 212 -5.31 -19.19 12.11
C SER A 212 -4.79 -17.87 11.56
N ILE A 213 -5.27 -16.80 12.19
CA ILE A 213 -4.75 -15.43 12.24
C ILE A 213 -3.25 -15.37 11.84
N LYS A 214 -2.96 -15.17 10.55
CA LYS A 214 -1.63 -14.73 10.08
C LYS A 214 -1.66 -13.71 8.95
N VAL A 215 -2.80 -13.45 8.31
CA VAL A 215 -2.89 -12.45 7.22
C VAL A 215 -3.21 -11.05 7.74
N VAL A 216 -3.90 -10.93 8.89
CA VAL A 216 -4.22 -9.62 9.50
C VAL A 216 -3.02 -8.98 10.21
N ALA A 217 -1.98 -9.77 10.54
CA ALA A 217 -0.77 -9.27 11.21
C ALA A 217 0.21 -8.54 10.27
N LEU A 218 0.06 -8.63 8.95
CA LEU A 218 0.97 -7.96 8.00
C LEU A 218 0.50 -6.54 7.59
N VAL A 219 -0.71 -6.14 7.97
CA VAL A 219 -1.29 -4.83 7.58
C VAL A 219 -1.36 -3.84 8.74
N ASN A 220 -1.23 -4.32 9.98
CA ASN A 220 -1.15 -3.47 11.18
C ASN A 220 0.15 -3.80 11.91
N GLY A 221 1.25 -3.20 11.46
CA GLY A 221 2.56 -3.34 12.12
C GLY A 221 2.52 -2.85 13.56
N TYR A 222 2.80 -3.78 14.47
CA TYR A 222 3.73 -3.58 15.57
C TYR A 222 5.06 -4.18 15.17
#